data_AF-A0A2K8XKL9-F1
#
_entry.id   AF-A0A2K8XKL9-F1
#
_cell.length_a   1.000
_cell.length_b   1.000
_cell.length_c   1.000
_cell.angle_alpha   90.00
_cell.angle_beta   90.00
_cell.angle_gamma   90.00
#
_symmetry.space_group_name_H-M   'P 1'
#
loop_
_entity.id
_entity.type
_entity.pdbx_description
1 polymer ?
#
loop_
_entity_poly.entity_id
_entity_poly.type
_entity_poly.pdbx_seq_one_letter_code
_entity_poly.pdbx_strand_id
1 'polypeptide(L)'
;MNKYFLIKLTTLIVIALSILPQLTFAQNTISAEELIGKGNPQLFGEGYKLREEAYIAFKKMQAEALKSNIKIGVVSSYRNFAHQKRIWERKFKSNQTKGLSPTINIDKIIEYSTIPGTSRHHWATDIDIYQTNVKQPRGLLLESNFHNNGAFCKLKEWMDIHAKDYGFYLVYTDLPNRKGFKYEPWHYSYKPLSSQYLKAYKQLDIAKILKTDKLLGSKNLTKVFITKYSVENILDINPEFL
;
A
#
# COMPACT_ATOMS: atom_id res chain seq x y z
N MET A 1 42.60 52.70 -59.70
CA MET A 1 42.89 53.65 -58.60
C MET A 1 42.78 52.93 -57.26
N ASN A 2 43.94 52.61 -56.68
CA ASN A 2 44.29 52.59 -55.25
C ASN A 2 43.18 52.44 -54.17
N LYS A 3 43.19 51.35 -53.39
CA LYS A 3 43.81 51.31 -52.04
C LYS A 3 43.53 49.98 -51.31
N TYR A 4 44.61 49.40 -50.77
CA TYR A 4 44.60 48.34 -49.77
C TYR A 4 44.01 48.83 -48.44
N PHE A 5 43.29 47.96 -47.72
CA PHE A 5 43.28 47.98 -46.26
C PHE A 5 43.07 46.56 -45.71
N LEU A 6 44.08 46.05 -45.00
CA LEU A 6 43.99 44.84 -44.19
C LEU A 6 43.13 45.12 -42.95
N ILE A 7 42.23 44.20 -42.61
CA ILE A 7 41.76 44.04 -41.23
C ILE A 7 41.86 42.56 -40.87
N LYS A 8 42.76 42.27 -39.91
CA LYS A 8 42.84 41.00 -39.20
C LYS A 8 41.54 40.79 -38.42
N LEU A 9 40.89 39.64 -38.59
CA LEU A 9 39.85 39.20 -37.67
C LEU A 9 40.27 37.88 -37.04
N THR A 10 40.76 37.99 -35.81
CA THR A 10 40.94 36.90 -34.86
C THR A 10 39.57 36.44 -34.38
N THR A 11 39.18 35.20 -34.70
CA THR A 11 37.99 34.58 -34.10
C THR A 11 38.44 33.62 -33.00
N LEU A 12 38.20 34.04 -31.75
CA LEU A 12 38.33 33.27 -30.53
C LEU A 12 37.47 31.99 -30.62
N ILE A 13 38.07 30.82 -30.40
CA ILE A 13 37.33 29.60 -30.12
C ILE A 13 36.87 29.67 -28.67
N VAL A 14 35.60 29.98 -28.44
CA VAL A 14 34.97 29.85 -27.11
C VAL A 14 34.46 28.42 -26.99
N ILE A 15 35.25 27.56 -26.35
CA ILE A 15 34.76 26.26 -25.87
C ILE A 15 33.92 26.54 -24.63
N ALA A 16 32.61 26.71 -24.82
CA ALA A 16 31.67 26.73 -23.70
C ALA A 16 31.59 25.30 -23.13
N LEU A 17 32.39 25.00 -22.10
CA LEU A 17 32.15 23.85 -21.24
C LEU A 17 30.83 24.10 -20.50
N SER A 18 29.74 23.57 -21.05
CA SER A 18 28.45 23.46 -20.36
C SER A 18 28.61 22.47 -19.21
N ILE A 19 28.96 22.98 -18.04
CA ILE A 19 28.88 22.23 -16.78
C ILE A 19 27.40 22.12 -16.46
N LEU A 20 26.75 21.07 -16.97
CA LEU A 20 25.43 20.66 -16.50
C LEU A 20 25.57 20.32 -15.01
N PRO A 21 24.82 20.97 -14.10
CA PRO A 21 24.75 20.48 -12.74
C PRO A 21 24.04 19.12 -12.80
N GLN A 22 24.79 18.05 -12.60
CA GLN A 22 24.19 16.76 -12.29
C GLN A 22 23.50 16.93 -10.94
N LEU A 23 22.21 17.25 -10.98
CA LEU A 23 21.32 17.06 -9.85
C LEU A 23 21.34 15.56 -9.55
N THR A 24 22.22 15.16 -8.64
CA THR A 24 22.12 13.87 -7.98
C THR A 24 20.81 13.90 -7.21
N PHE A 25 19.73 13.44 -7.83
CA PHE A 25 18.55 13.03 -7.10
C PHE A 25 19.03 11.96 -6.13
N ALA A 26 19.08 12.30 -4.83
CA ALA A 26 19.24 11.31 -3.79
C ALA A 26 18.07 10.34 -3.97
N GLN A 27 18.35 9.21 -4.60
CA GLN A 27 17.37 8.16 -4.77
C GLN A 27 17.19 7.60 -3.36
N ASN A 28 16.18 8.10 -2.64
CA ASN A 28 15.80 7.57 -1.34
C ASN A 28 15.41 6.10 -1.56
N THR A 29 16.39 5.21 -1.39
CA THR A 29 16.18 3.78 -1.57
C THR A 29 15.27 3.31 -0.46
N ILE A 30 14.11 2.77 -0.84
CA ILE A 30 13.18 2.15 0.11
C ILE A 30 13.89 0.96 0.76
N SER A 31 14.10 1.00 2.08
CA SER A 31 14.85 -0.05 2.77
C SER A 31 14.04 -1.35 2.90
N ALA A 32 14.74 -2.49 2.94
CA ALA A 32 14.12 -3.79 3.18
C ALA A 32 13.34 -3.83 4.51
N GLU A 33 13.85 -3.16 5.55
CA GLU A 33 13.19 -3.07 6.85
C GLU A 33 11.86 -2.31 6.77
N GLU A 34 11.79 -1.20 6.03
CA GLU A 34 10.53 -0.49 5.81
C GLU A 34 9.51 -1.37 5.05
N LEU A 35 9.96 -2.09 4.02
CA LEU A 35 9.11 -2.97 3.22
C LEU A 35 8.42 -4.07 4.03
N ILE A 36 9.08 -4.55 5.09
CA ILE A 36 8.56 -5.58 6.00
C ILE A 36 8.03 -5.00 7.32
N GLY A 37 7.92 -3.68 7.44
CA GLY A 37 7.33 -3.00 8.60
C GLY A 37 8.21 -2.97 9.85
N LYS A 38 9.50 -3.30 9.73
CA LYS A 38 10.50 -3.19 10.80
C LYS A 38 11.26 -1.86 10.78
N GLY A 39 11.10 -1.07 9.73
CA GLY A 39 11.61 0.30 9.63
C GLY A 39 10.79 1.32 10.42
N ASN A 40 11.29 2.57 10.43
CA ASN A 40 10.71 3.70 11.14
C ASN A 40 10.49 4.90 10.20
N PRO A 41 9.55 4.79 9.24
CA PRO A 41 9.30 5.90 8.31
C PRO A 41 8.72 7.11 9.05
N GLN A 42 8.93 8.30 8.47
CA GLN A 42 8.20 9.49 8.89
C GLN A 42 6.73 9.39 8.47
N LEU A 43 5.81 9.71 9.38
CA LEU A 43 4.38 9.48 9.23
C LEU A 43 3.58 10.70 9.66
N PHE A 44 2.45 10.91 8.99
CA PHE A 44 1.56 12.06 9.12
C PHE A 44 0.12 11.59 9.33
N GLY A 45 -0.67 12.39 10.06
CA GLY A 45 -2.08 12.13 10.36
C GLY A 45 -2.44 12.15 11.84
N GLU A 46 -3.71 12.41 12.14
CA GLU A 46 -4.29 12.38 13.48
C GLU A 46 -5.26 11.20 13.57
N GLY A 47 -4.94 10.21 14.42
CA GLY A 47 -5.71 8.96 14.50
C GLY A 47 -5.43 7.94 13.38
N TYR A 48 -4.62 8.31 12.39
CA TYR A 48 -4.08 7.42 11.36
C TYR A 48 -2.67 7.89 10.97
N LYS A 49 -1.94 7.06 10.23
CA LYS A 49 -0.53 7.28 9.91
C LYS A 49 -0.26 6.92 8.45
N LEU A 50 0.15 7.91 7.67
CA LEU A 50 0.48 7.82 6.24
C LEU A 50 1.80 8.53 5.93
N ARG A 51 2.42 8.20 4.80
CA ARG A 51 3.51 9.03 4.26
C ARG A 51 2.96 10.37 3.78
N GLU A 52 3.81 11.39 3.75
CA GLU A 52 3.41 12.78 3.50
C GLU A 52 2.53 12.96 2.25
N GLU A 53 2.97 12.45 1.10
CA GLU A 53 2.21 12.58 -0.15
C GLU A 53 0.84 11.89 -0.07
N ALA A 54 0.79 10.68 0.50
CA ALA A 54 -0.45 9.95 0.70
C ALA A 54 -1.38 10.67 1.70
N TYR A 55 -0.81 11.26 2.75
CA TYR A 55 -1.56 12.07 3.72
C TYR A 55 -2.19 13.30 3.05
N ILE A 56 -1.42 14.07 2.29
CA ILE A 56 -1.90 15.27 1.58
C ILE A 56 -3.00 14.88 0.59
N ALA A 57 -2.79 13.84 -0.20
CA ALA A 57 -3.78 13.33 -1.14
C ALA A 57 -5.06 12.87 -0.42
N PHE A 58 -4.92 12.16 0.70
CA PHE A 58 -6.05 11.69 1.49
C PHE A 58 -6.85 12.86 2.08
N LYS A 59 -6.19 13.89 2.60
CA LYS A 59 -6.87 15.10 3.11
C LYS A 59 -7.69 15.81 2.02
N LYS A 60 -7.17 15.88 0.79
CA LYS A 60 -7.90 16.43 -0.37
C LYS A 60 -9.13 15.56 -0.71
N MET A 61 -8.95 14.24 -0.75
CA MET A 61 -10.05 13.29 -0.99
C MET A 61 -11.15 13.38 0.08
N GLN A 62 -10.77 13.46 1.37
CA GLN A 62 -11.72 13.65 2.47
C GLN A 62 -12.51 14.95 2.33
N ALA A 63 -11.85 16.04 1.94
CA ALA A 63 -12.50 17.33 1.76
C ALA A 63 -13.51 17.31 0.60
N GLU A 64 -13.19 16.62 -0.51
CA GLU A 64 -14.11 16.49 -1.64
C GLU A 64 -15.31 15.61 -1.31
N ALA A 65 -15.08 14.45 -0.69
CA ALA A 65 -16.15 13.55 -0.27
C ALA A 65 -17.14 14.24 0.67
N LEU A 66 -16.65 15.14 1.53
CA LEU A 66 -17.49 15.89 2.45
C LEU A 66 -18.50 16.80 1.74
N LYS A 67 -18.19 17.32 0.53
CA LYS A 67 -19.14 18.11 -0.28
C LYS A 67 -20.35 17.28 -0.71
N SER A 68 -20.18 15.96 -0.80
CA SER A 68 -21.25 14.98 -1.03
C SER A 68 -21.87 14.43 0.28
N ASN A 69 -21.62 15.10 1.42
CA ASN A 69 -22.01 14.66 2.76
C ASN A 69 -21.47 13.27 3.14
N ILE A 70 -20.29 12.90 2.65
CA ILE A 70 -19.60 11.64 2.98
C ILE A 70 -18.38 11.97 3.82
N LYS A 71 -18.46 11.72 5.14
CA LYS A 71 -17.34 11.95 6.06
C LYS A 71 -16.51 10.68 6.21
N ILE A 72 -15.43 10.58 5.43
CA ILE A 72 -14.52 9.42 5.42
C ILE A 72 -13.69 9.39 6.72
N GLY A 73 -13.79 8.28 7.46
CA GLY A 73 -12.91 7.94 8.57
C GLY A 73 -11.96 6.81 8.22
N VAL A 74 -10.95 6.59 9.07
CA VAL A 74 -9.94 5.53 8.91
C VAL A 74 -10.09 4.52 10.05
N VAL A 75 -10.26 3.24 9.71
CA VAL A 75 -10.23 2.13 10.66
C VAL A 75 -8.79 1.70 10.93
N SER A 76 -7.98 1.65 9.87
CA SER A 76 -6.61 1.15 9.95
C SER A 76 -5.73 1.81 8.87
N SER A 77 -4.45 2.02 9.19
CA SER A 77 -3.44 2.66 8.32
C SER A 77 -2.06 2.04 8.60
N TYR A 78 -0.97 2.80 8.75
CA TYR A 78 0.34 2.20 9.03
C TYR A 78 0.31 1.21 10.21
N ARG A 79 0.84 0.01 9.95
CA ARG A 79 1.08 -1.02 10.94
C ARG A 79 2.54 -1.42 10.85
N ASN A 80 3.29 -1.28 11.95
CA ASN A 80 4.61 -1.89 12.01
C ASN A 80 4.50 -3.42 12.16
N PHE A 81 5.64 -4.10 12.03
CA PHE A 81 5.75 -5.55 12.10
C PHE A 81 5.18 -6.10 13.40
N ALA A 82 5.53 -5.49 14.54
CA ALA A 82 5.06 -5.92 15.86
C ALA A 82 3.53 -5.84 15.98
N HIS A 83 2.90 -4.80 15.43
CA HIS A 83 1.44 -4.71 15.38
C HIS A 83 0.85 -5.83 14.53
N GLN A 84 1.35 -6.04 13.31
CA GLN A 84 0.84 -7.10 12.45
C GLN A 84 1.04 -8.49 13.08
N LYS A 85 2.15 -8.71 13.78
CA LYS A 85 2.43 -9.94 14.55
C LYS A 85 1.40 -10.17 15.65
N ARG A 86 1.02 -9.14 16.42
CA ARG A 86 -0.05 -9.27 17.43
C ARG A 86 -1.40 -9.66 16.81
N ILE A 87 -1.74 -9.08 15.65
CA ILE A 87 -2.98 -9.44 14.92
C ILE A 87 -2.94 -10.91 14.50
N TRP A 88 -1.84 -11.33 13.88
CA TRP A 88 -1.60 -12.71 13.46
C TRP A 88 -1.74 -13.69 14.62
N GLU A 89 -0.97 -13.49 15.69
CA GLU A 89 -0.93 -14.42 16.83
C GLU A 89 -2.27 -14.48 17.57
N ARG A 90 -2.98 -13.36 17.71
CA ARG A 90 -4.33 -13.34 18.28
C ARG A 90 -5.31 -14.18 17.45
N LYS A 91 -5.33 -13.98 16.13
CA LYS A 91 -6.21 -14.76 15.23
C LYS A 91 -5.84 -16.24 15.27
N PHE A 92 -4.55 -16.56 15.20
CA PHE A 92 -4.06 -17.93 15.25
C PHE A 92 -4.50 -18.65 16.53
N LYS A 93 -4.25 -18.04 17.71
CA LYS A 93 -4.69 -18.61 18.99
C LYS A 93 -6.21 -18.78 19.05
N SER A 94 -6.98 -17.76 18.63
CA SER A 94 -8.45 -17.81 18.66
C SER A 94 -9.05 -18.91 17.78
N ASN A 95 -8.47 -19.14 16.60
CA ASN A 95 -8.89 -20.23 15.72
C ASN A 95 -8.45 -21.59 16.26
N GLN A 96 -7.26 -21.68 16.86
CA GLN A 96 -6.79 -22.90 17.49
C GLN A 96 -7.67 -23.32 18.68
N THR A 97 -8.12 -22.36 19.50
CA THR A 97 -9.08 -22.64 20.59
C THR A 97 -10.44 -23.12 20.07
N LYS A 98 -10.75 -22.87 18.80
CA LYS A 98 -11.95 -23.38 18.10
C LYS A 98 -11.71 -24.72 17.40
N GLY A 99 -10.54 -25.35 17.60
CA GLY A 99 -10.21 -26.67 17.06
C GLY A 99 -9.64 -26.68 15.65
N LEU A 100 -9.29 -25.53 15.05
CA LEU A 100 -8.69 -25.51 13.71
C LEU A 100 -7.26 -26.05 13.75
N SER A 101 -6.94 -26.97 12.84
CA SER A 101 -5.56 -27.42 12.62
C SER A 101 -4.67 -26.25 12.14
N PRO A 102 -3.34 -26.29 12.35
CA PRO A 102 -2.46 -25.18 11.97
C PRO A 102 -2.54 -24.76 10.50
N THR A 103 -2.67 -25.70 9.57
CA THR A 103 -2.77 -25.42 8.13
C THR A 103 -4.09 -24.73 7.79
N ILE A 104 -5.23 -25.30 8.22
CA ILE A 104 -6.57 -24.72 8.02
C ILE A 104 -6.67 -23.34 8.69
N ASN A 105 -6.02 -23.19 9.85
CA ASN A 105 -5.98 -21.92 10.56
C ASN A 105 -5.24 -20.84 9.77
N ILE A 106 -4.06 -21.15 9.22
CA ILE A 106 -3.30 -20.23 8.37
C ILE A 106 -4.15 -19.80 7.17
N ASP A 107 -4.73 -20.77 6.44
CA ASP A 107 -5.61 -20.49 5.29
C ASP A 107 -6.77 -19.58 5.70
N LYS A 108 -7.38 -19.84 6.86
CA LYS A 108 -8.46 -19.00 7.38
C LYS A 108 -8.04 -17.57 7.71
N ILE A 109 -6.82 -17.38 8.21
CA ILE A 109 -6.30 -16.04 8.55
C ILE A 109 -6.02 -15.25 7.27
N ILE A 110 -5.40 -15.88 6.27
CA ILE A 110 -5.00 -15.22 5.02
C ILE A 110 -6.16 -14.93 4.07
N GLU A 111 -7.40 -15.31 4.41
CA GLU A 111 -8.60 -14.80 3.72
C GLU A 111 -8.69 -13.26 3.78
N TYR A 112 -8.30 -12.65 4.91
CA TYR A 112 -8.47 -11.21 5.18
C TYR A 112 -7.32 -10.58 6.01
N SER A 113 -6.21 -11.31 6.23
CA SER A 113 -5.12 -10.81 7.07
C SER A 113 -3.78 -11.34 6.61
N THR A 114 -2.82 -10.44 6.49
CA THR A 114 -1.48 -10.79 5.98
C THR A 114 -0.62 -11.44 7.06
N ILE A 115 0.34 -12.26 6.63
CA ILE A 115 1.45 -12.72 7.46
C ILE A 115 2.34 -11.50 7.81
N PRO A 116 2.84 -11.33 9.04
CA PRO A 116 3.75 -10.23 9.40
C PRO A 116 4.95 -10.14 8.45
N GLY A 117 5.29 -8.93 8.02
CA GLY A 117 6.33 -8.69 6.98
C GLY A 117 5.80 -8.72 5.55
N THR A 118 4.50 -8.99 5.35
CA THR A 118 3.87 -9.06 4.01
C THR A 118 2.68 -8.12 3.86
N SER A 119 2.41 -7.28 4.88
CA SER A 119 1.32 -6.31 4.82
C SER A 119 1.70 -5.07 4.02
N ARG A 120 0.85 -4.63 3.10
CA ARG A 120 1.00 -3.33 2.44
C ARG A 120 0.84 -2.13 3.40
N HIS A 121 0.18 -2.33 4.55
CA HIS A 121 0.13 -1.31 5.61
C HIS A 121 1.51 -0.99 6.19
N HIS A 122 2.53 -1.85 5.99
CA HIS A 122 3.90 -1.52 6.34
C HIS A 122 4.43 -0.31 5.53
N TRP A 123 3.88 -0.06 4.36
CA TRP A 123 4.37 0.98 3.45
C TRP A 123 3.82 2.36 3.78
N ALA A 124 2.83 2.45 4.70
CA ALA A 124 2.14 3.68 5.06
C ALA A 124 1.50 4.40 3.85
N THR A 125 1.11 3.61 2.85
CA THR A 125 0.36 4.04 1.66
C THR A 125 -1.08 3.53 1.66
N ASP A 126 -1.38 2.57 2.53
CA ASP A 126 -2.64 1.82 2.53
C ASP A 126 -3.52 2.21 3.72
N ILE A 127 -4.83 2.31 3.48
CA ILE A 127 -5.86 2.69 4.44
C ILE A 127 -7.09 1.80 4.31
N ASP A 128 -7.66 1.45 5.47
CA ASP A 128 -8.99 0.89 5.60
C ASP A 128 -9.95 2.01 5.99
N ILE A 129 -10.97 2.27 5.17
CA ILE A 129 -11.87 3.40 5.37
C ILE A 129 -13.30 2.99 5.72
N TYR A 130 -14.07 3.93 6.28
CA TYR A 130 -15.49 3.79 6.57
C TYR A 130 -16.17 5.17 6.59
N GLN A 131 -17.51 5.21 6.57
CA GLN A 131 -18.25 6.48 6.66
C GLN A 131 -18.61 6.75 8.12
N THR A 132 -18.20 7.90 8.64
CA THR A 132 -18.36 8.24 10.07
C THR A 132 -19.70 8.88 10.40
N ASN A 133 -20.30 9.59 9.44
CA ASN A 133 -21.54 10.35 9.62
C ASN A 133 -22.81 9.54 9.27
N VAL A 134 -22.81 8.25 9.61
CA VAL A 134 -23.95 7.32 9.43
C VAL A 134 -24.12 6.45 10.69
N LYS A 135 -25.26 5.77 10.82
CA LYS A 135 -25.46 4.77 11.88
C LYS A 135 -24.45 3.64 11.70
N GLN A 136 -23.61 3.43 12.71
CA GLN A 136 -22.51 2.48 12.62
C GLN A 136 -23.01 1.03 12.75
N PRO A 137 -22.58 0.10 11.87
CA PRO A 137 -22.82 -1.32 12.02
C PRO A 137 -21.94 -1.93 13.13
N ARG A 138 -22.23 -3.17 13.57
CA ARG A 138 -21.45 -3.85 14.63
C ARG A 138 -19.99 -4.13 14.24
N GLY A 139 -19.73 -4.37 12.96
CA GLY A 139 -18.38 -4.52 12.42
C GLY A 139 -18.24 -3.61 11.21
N LEU A 140 -17.16 -2.81 11.15
CA LEU A 140 -16.97 -1.80 10.12
C LEU A 140 -16.50 -2.42 8.79
N LEU A 141 -15.52 -3.31 8.85
CA LEU A 141 -14.87 -3.91 7.69
C LEU A 141 -15.57 -5.22 7.30
N LEU A 142 -16.82 -5.10 6.87
CA LEU A 142 -17.64 -6.19 6.33
C LEU A 142 -18.16 -5.77 4.96
N GLU A 143 -18.06 -6.66 3.98
CA GLU A 143 -18.43 -6.38 2.59
C GLU A 143 -19.87 -5.87 2.48
N SER A 144 -20.79 -6.51 3.20
CA SER A 144 -22.22 -6.15 3.22
C SER A 144 -22.51 -4.73 3.69
N ASN A 145 -21.56 -4.06 4.35
CA ASN A 145 -21.73 -2.65 4.69
C ASN A 145 -21.52 -1.72 3.49
N PHE A 146 -20.81 -2.13 2.46
CA PHE A 146 -20.40 -1.28 1.32
C PHE A 146 -21.28 -1.49 0.08
N HIS A 147 -22.27 -2.38 0.14
CA HIS A 147 -23.13 -2.72 -0.99
C HIS A 147 -24.61 -2.68 -0.61
N ASN A 148 -25.47 -2.58 -1.62
CA ASN A 148 -26.92 -2.60 -1.47
C ASN A 148 -27.38 -1.55 -0.43
N ASN A 149 -28.01 -2.01 0.65
CA ASN A 149 -28.50 -1.16 1.74
C ASN A 149 -27.51 -1.05 2.91
N GLY A 150 -26.24 -1.38 2.68
CA GLY A 150 -25.18 -1.30 3.67
C GLY A 150 -24.90 0.14 4.12
N ALA A 151 -24.47 0.31 5.37
CA ALA A 151 -24.26 1.63 5.99
C ALA A 151 -23.25 2.53 5.24
N PHE A 152 -22.32 1.92 4.50
CA PHE A 152 -21.24 2.56 3.76
C PHE A 152 -21.40 2.44 2.24
N CYS A 153 -22.59 2.08 1.75
CA CYS A 153 -22.87 1.96 0.31
C CYS A 153 -22.56 3.27 -0.44
N LYS A 154 -23.05 4.40 0.07
CA LYS A 154 -22.77 5.74 -0.50
C LYS A 154 -21.28 6.08 -0.54
N LEU A 155 -20.53 5.69 0.50
CA LEU A 155 -19.08 5.84 0.50
C LEU A 155 -18.45 5.01 -0.62
N LYS A 156 -18.87 3.75 -0.79
CA LYS A 156 -18.33 2.88 -1.84
C LYS A 156 -18.58 3.43 -3.24
N GLU A 157 -19.82 3.84 -3.52
CA GLU A 157 -20.21 4.46 -4.79
C GLU A 157 -19.37 5.70 -5.08
N TRP A 158 -19.15 6.55 -4.08
CA TRP A 158 -18.31 7.74 -4.24
C TRP A 158 -16.84 7.39 -4.50
N MET A 159 -16.29 6.42 -3.76
CA MET A 159 -14.90 5.99 -3.92
C MET A 159 -14.65 5.36 -5.30
N ASP A 160 -15.60 4.62 -5.84
CA ASP A 160 -15.48 4.01 -7.18
C ASP A 160 -15.34 5.04 -8.30
N ILE A 161 -15.95 6.21 -8.13
CA ILE A 161 -15.92 7.29 -9.10
C ILE A 161 -14.69 8.17 -8.88
N HIS A 162 -14.38 8.53 -7.63
CA HIS A 162 -13.48 9.65 -7.33
C HIS A 162 -12.12 9.27 -6.74
N ALA A 163 -11.94 8.08 -6.16
CA ALA A 163 -10.71 7.78 -5.41
C ALA A 163 -9.44 7.89 -6.26
N LYS A 164 -9.54 7.49 -7.54
CA LYS A 164 -8.43 7.52 -8.50
C LYS A 164 -7.94 8.94 -8.79
N ASP A 165 -8.82 9.94 -8.75
CA ASP A 165 -8.48 11.36 -8.94
C ASP A 165 -7.52 11.87 -7.86
N TYR A 166 -7.52 11.22 -6.70
CA TYR A 166 -6.63 11.49 -5.57
C TYR A 166 -5.49 10.46 -5.46
N GLY A 167 -5.32 9.61 -6.47
CA GLY A 167 -4.28 8.59 -6.50
C GLY A 167 -4.55 7.37 -5.60
N PHE A 168 -5.77 7.21 -5.06
CA PHE A 168 -6.16 6.05 -4.26
C PHE A 168 -6.87 5.00 -5.11
N TYR A 169 -6.43 3.76 -4.96
CA TYR A 169 -6.89 2.63 -5.76
C TYR A 169 -7.29 1.50 -4.82
N LEU A 170 -8.45 0.89 -5.10
CA LEU A 170 -8.88 -0.31 -4.40
C LEU A 170 -7.90 -1.45 -4.68
N VAL A 171 -7.40 -2.11 -3.64
CA VAL A 171 -6.34 -3.13 -3.79
C VAL A 171 -6.93 -4.52 -4.00
N TYR A 172 -7.91 -4.90 -3.18
CA TYR A 172 -8.55 -6.21 -3.22
C TYR A 172 -9.94 -6.08 -3.86
N THR A 173 -10.00 -6.27 -5.17
CA THR A 173 -11.18 -6.07 -6.02
C THR A 173 -12.09 -7.30 -6.07
N ASP A 174 -13.34 -7.11 -6.49
CA ASP A 174 -14.32 -8.20 -6.70
C ASP A 174 -14.25 -8.75 -8.14
N LEU A 175 -13.04 -9.14 -8.58
CA LEU A 175 -12.85 -9.77 -9.88
C LEU A 175 -12.97 -11.29 -9.73
N PRO A 176 -13.77 -11.98 -10.57
CA PRO A 176 -14.18 -13.38 -10.36
C PRO A 176 -13.03 -14.41 -10.34
N ASN A 177 -11.87 -14.04 -10.87
CA ASN A 177 -10.71 -14.95 -10.97
C ASN A 177 -9.60 -14.66 -9.94
N ARG A 178 -9.84 -13.75 -8.98
CA ARG A 178 -8.87 -13.49 -7.91
C ARG A 178 -8.83 -14.62 -6.89
N LYS A 179 -7.63 -15.02 -6.48
CA LYS A 179 -7.37 -16.17 -5.59
C LYS A 179 -6.82 -15.78 -4.22
N GLY A 180 -6.29 -14.56 -4.09
CA GLY A 180 -5.63 -14.05 -2.89
C GLY A 180 -6.57 -13.65 -1.75
N PHE A 181 -6.26 -12.52 -1.12
CA PHE A 181 -7.18 -11.90 -0.18
C PHE A 181 -8.55 -11.71 -0.83
N LYS A 182 -9.59 -11.96 -0.04
CA LYS A 182 -10.98 -11.75 -0.45
C LYS A 182 -11.21 -10.27 -0.78
N TYR A 183 -12.34 -10.01 -1.41
CA TYR A 183 -12.76 -8.66 -1.73
C TYR A 183 -12.84 -7.79 -0.46
N GLU A 184 -12.19 -6.63 -0.50
CA GLU A 184 -12.14 -5.68 0.61
C GLU A 184 -12.52 -4.27 0.12
N PRO A 185 -13.82 -3.92 0.05
CA PRO A 185 -14.30 -2.63 -0.47
C PRO A 185 -13.78 -1.39 0.28
N TRP A 186 -13.13 -1.59 1.43
CA TRP A 186 -12.57 -0.57 2.30
C TRP A 186 -11.07 -0.34 2.11
N HIS A 187 -10.34 -1.25 1.46
CA HIS A 187 -8.86 -1.22 1.43
C HIS A 187 -8.36 -0.48 0.19
N TYR A 188 -7.90 0.76 0.40
CA TYR A 188 -7.35 1.61 -0.66
C TYR A 188 -5.86 1.89 -0.43
N SER A 189 -5.09 1.96 -1.51
CA SER A 189 -3.67 2.28 -1.48
C SER A 189 -3.36 3.47 -2.37
N TYR A 190 -2.53 4.39 -1.88
CA TYR A 190 -2.01 5.50 -2.66
C TYR A 190 -1.00 4.98 -3.67
N LYS A 191 -1.43 4.85 -4.93
CA LYS A 191 -0.68 4.20 -6.02
C LYS A 191 0.66 4.88 -6.33
N PRO A 192 0.77 6.23 -6.42
CA PRO A 192 2.03 6.88 -6.80
C PRO A 192 3.24 6.47 -5.96
N LEU A 193 3.03 6.24 -4.66
CA LEU A 193 4.05 5.66 -3.78
C LEU A 193 4.05 4.13 -3.83
N SER A 194 2.89 3.50 -3.59
CA SER A 194 2.85 2.05 -3.34
C SER A 194 3.32 1.19 -4.52
N SER A 195 3.24 1.65 -5.77
CA SER A 195 3.84 0.96 -6.92
C SER A 195 5.36 0.84 -6.80
N GLN A 196 6.04 1.85 -6.26
CA GLN A 196 7.48 1.81 -6.01
C GLN A 196 7.82 0.84 -4.86
N TYR A 197 7.00 0.84 -3.80
CA TYR A 197 7.13 -0.11 -2.70
C TYR A 197 6.91 -1.55 -3.18
N LEU A 198 5.89 -1.80 -4.01
CA LEU A 198 5.63 -3.11 -4.59
C LEU A 198 6.79 -3.58 -5.47
N LYS A 199 7.34 -2.70 -6.32
CA LYS A 199 8.50 -3.00 -7.16
C LYS A 199 9.71 -3.42 -6.32
N ALA A 200 10.00 -2.69 -5.24
CA ALA A 200 11.09 -3.00 -4.32
C ALA A 200 10.80 -4.29 -3.51
N TYR A 201 9.56 -4.47 -3.05
CA TYR A 201 9.12 -5.65 -2.31
C TYR A 201 9.30 -6.94 -3.10
N LYS A 202 9.01 -6.91 -4.41
CA LYS A 202 9.19 -8.05 -5.33
C LYS A 202 10.63 -8.55 -5.43
N GLN A 203 11.62 -7.75 -5.02
CA GLN A 203 13.04 -8.14 -5.01
C GLN A 203 13.45 -8.86 -3.72
N LEU A 204 12.58 -8.93 -2.71
CA LEU A 204 12.88 -9.55 -1.43
C LEU A 204 12.72 -11.08 -1.48
N ASP A 205 13.58 -11.77 -0.74
CA ASP A 205 13.39 -13.20 -0.45
C ASP A 205 12.33 -13.39 0.64
N ILE A 206 11.07 -13.49 0.21
CA ILE A 206 9.92 -13.67 1.11
C ILE A 206 10.03 -14.97 1.91
N ALA A 207 10.61 -16.02 1.33
CA ALA A 207 10.78 -17.29 2.03
C ALA A 207 11.76 -17.15 3.20
N LYS A 208 12.83 -16.38 3.03
CA LYS A 208 13.75 -16.04 4.12
C LYS A 208 13.07 -15.18 5.19
N ILE A 209 12.34 -14.15 4.80
CA ILE A 209 11.63 -13.25 5.73
C ILE A 209 10.67 -14.05 6.62
N LEU A 210 9.79 -14.85 6.01
CA LEU A 210 8.75 -15.58 6.74
C LEU A 210 9.28 -16.69 7.64
N LYS A 211 10.51 -17.18 7.40
CA LYS A 211 11.17 -18.17 8.25
C LYS A 211 12.01 -17.55 9.37
N THR A 212 12.42 -16.30 9.23
CA THR A 212 13.31 -15.64 10.21
C THR A 212 12.57 -15.33 11.50
N ASP A 213 11.33 -14.84 11.39
CA ASP A 213 10.53 -14.51 12.55
C ASP A 213 9.78 -15.75 13.06
N LYS A 214 10.01 -16.14 14.32
CA LYS A 214 9.35 -17.28 14.98
C LYS A 214 7.85 -17.01 15.21
N LEU A 215 7.06 -17.00 14.14
CA LEU A 215 5.61 -16.80 14.17
C LEU A 215 4.88 -18.07 14.58
N LEU A 216 3.73 -17.93 15.25
CA LEU A 216 2.82 -19.06 15.43
C LEU A 216 2.40 -19.61 14.07
N GLY A 217 2.46 -20.93 13.93
CA GLY A 217 2.18 -21.61 12.66
C GLY A 217 3.35 -21.66 11.67
N SER A 218 4.49 -21.00 11.95
CA SER A 218 5.65 -20.90 11.03
C SER A 218 6.15 -22.24 10.47
N LYS A 219 6.07 -23.34 11.23
CA LYS A 219 6.43 -24.69 10.77
C LYS A 219 5.63 -25.16 9.55
N ASN A 220 4.44 -24.60 9.33
CA ASN A 220 3.55 -24.93 8.22
C ASN A 220 3.73 -24.00 7.01
N LEU A 221 4.58 -22.96 7.11
CA LEU A 221 4.93 -22.08 6.00
C LEU A 221 5.99 -22.76 5.11
N THR A 222 5.58 -23.82 4.42
CA THR A 222 6.43 -24.59 3.51
C THR A 222 6.83 -23.75 2.30
N LYS A 223 7.87 -24.17 1.56
CA LYS A 223 8.26 -23.49 0.32
C LYS A 223 7.12 -23.42 -0.70
N VAL A 224 6.34 -24.50 -0.81
CA VAL A 224 5.16 -24.58 -1.69
C VAL A 224 4.10 -23.58 -1.24
N PHE A 225 3.78 -23.54 0.06
CA PHE A 225 2.85 -22.57 0.62
C PHE A 225 3.28 -21.13 0.34
N ILE A 226 4.54 -20.79 0.64
CA ILE A 226 5.05 -19.42 0.46
C ILE A 226 5.01 -19.00 -1.01
N THR A 227 5.36 -19.90 -1.94
CA THR A 227 5.29 -19.62 -3.38
C THR A 227 3.85 -19.31 -3.79
N LYS A 228 2.88 -20.13 -3.36
CA LYS A 228 1.45 -19.91 -3.61
C LYS A 228 0.97 -18.59 -3.01
N TYR A 229 1.27 -18.34 -1.72
CA TYR A 229 0.91 -17.11 -1.01
C TYR A 229 1.50 -15.86 -1.68
N SER A 230 2.73 -15.91 -2.19
CA SER A 230 3.33 -14.79 -2.91
C SER A 230 2.59 -14.48 -4.21
N VAL A 231 2.21 -15.50 -4.99
CA VAL A 231 1.47 -15.28 -6.24
C VAL A 231 0.03 -14.84 -5.97
N GLU A 232 -0.67 -15.54 -5.08
CA GLU A 232 -2.10 -15.31 -4.85
C GLU A 232 -2.34 -14.15 -3.89
N ASN A 233 -1.78 -14.14 -2.68
CA ASN A 233 -2.13 -13.11 -1.69
C ASN A 233 -1.38 -11.80 -1.89
N ILE A 234 -0.10 -11.84 -2.30
CA ILE A 234 0.72 -10.61 -2.43
C ILE A 234 0.55 -9.96 -3.80
N LEU A 235 0.51 -10.75 -4.88
CA LEU A 235 0.59 -10.24 -6.25
C LEU A 235 -0.74 -10.24 -7.01
N ASP A 236 -1.71 -11.08 -6.64
CA ASP A 236 -3.07 -11.04 -7.22
C ASP A 236 -3.89 -9.91 -6.57
N ILE A 237 -3.48 -8.69 -6.90
CA ILE A 237 -4.10 -7.43 -6.49
C ILE A 237 -4.75 -6.74 -7.71
N ASN A 238 -5.35 -5.57 -7.53
CA ASN A 238 -5.85 -4.78 -8.65
C ASN A 238 -4.76 -4.60 -9.74
N PRO A 239 -5.01 -5.01 -11.00
CA PRO A 239 -4.02 -4.96 -12.08
C PRO A 239 -3.46 -3.57 -12.35
N GLU A 240 -4.17 -2.51 -11.94
CA GLU A 240 -3.66 -1.14 -12.08
C GLU A 240 -2.40 -0.86 -11.25
N PHE A 241 -2.01 -1.73 -10.31
CA PHE A 241 -0.75 -1.62 -9.57
C PHE A 241 0.45 -2.33 -10.22
N LEU A 242 0.22 -3.20 -11.21
CA LEU A 242 1.21 -4.13 -11.75
C LEU A 242 1.92 -3.62 -13.01
#